data_AF-A0A929NI51-F1
#
_entry.id   AF-A0A929NI51-F1
#
_cell.length_a   1.000
_cell.length_b   1.000
_cell.length_c   1.000
_cell.angle_alpha   90.00
_cell.angle_beta   90.00
_cell.angle_gamma   90.00
#
_symmetry.space_group_name_H-M   'P 1'
#
loop_
_entity.id
_entity.type
_entity.pdbx_description
1 polymer ?
#
loop_
_entity_poly.entity_id
_entity_poly.type
_entity_poly.pdbx_seq_one_letter_code
_entity_poly.pdbx_strand_id
1 'polypeptide(L)'
;MEEKYDVVVGIPSYNESRTIRNVTEVAGRGLSKYFPNTKNIIVNCDNNSPDDTKGAFLSAETTVPKKYVSTPEGVKGKGNNFWNLFNFCGEVDAKIAIVVDADLRSIEPKWIRYLGYPIRDGYDFVSPFYSRH
;
A
#
# COMPACT_ATOMS: atom_id res chain seq x y z
N MET A 1 3.34 -19.75 -13.55
CA MET A 1 4.29 -19.21 -12.55
C MET A 1 3.62 -18.02 -11.92
N GLU A 2 3.37 -18.06 -10.62
CA GLU A 2 2.83 -16.91 -9.90
C GLU A 2 3.82 -15.74 -9.96
N GLU A 3 3.28 -14.53 -10.11
CA GLU A 3 4.06 -13.33 -10.24
C GLU A 3 4.63 -12.93 -8.87
N LYS A 4 5.96 -12.93 -8.72
CA LYS A 4 6.61 -12.56 -7.46
C LYS A 4 6.83 -11.05 -7.32
N TYR A 5 6.78 -10.53 -6.10
CA TYR A 5 7.16 -9.16 -5.75
C TYR A 5 7.97 -9.16 -4.45
N ASP A 6 9.07 -8.40 -4.37
CA ASP A 6 9.89 -8.28 -3.17
C ASP A 6 9.26 -7.34 -2.12
N VAL A 7 8.73 -6.20 -2.58
CA VAL A 7 8.18 -5.15 -1.70
C VAL A 7 6.77 -4.78 -2.13
N VAL A 8 5.83 -4.92 -1.19
CA VAL A 8 4.43 -4.54 -1.35
C VAL A 8 4.15 -3.31 -0.48
N VAL A 9 3.59 -2.25 -1.08
CA VAL A 9 2.94 -1.17 -0.30
C VAL A 9 1.43 -1.34 -0.40
N GLY A 10 0.80 -1.73 0.72
CA GLY A 10 -0.64 -1.83 0.86
C GLY A 10 -1.28 -0.51 1.29
N ILE A 11 -2.40 -0.18 0.67
CA ILE A 11 -3.21 1.01 0.96
C ILE A 11 -4.66 0.56 1.23
N PRO A 12 -5.04 0.36 2.50
CA PRO A 12 -6.43 0.11 2.90
C PRO A 12 -7.31 1.33 2.61
N SER A 13 -8.51 1.12 2.05
CA SER A 13 -9.43 2.22 1.73
C SER A 13 -10.91 1.87 1.95
N TYR A 14 -11.68 2.89 2.32
CA TYR A 14 -13.13 3.02 2.15
C TYR A 14 -13.59 4.51 2.04
N ASN A 15 -13.91 4.97 0.81
CA ASN A 15 -14.29 6.36 0.46
C ASN A 15 -13.17 7.43 0.47
N GLU A 16 -12.02 7.15 -0.15
CA GLU A 16 -10.86 8.03 -0.19
C GLU A 16 -10.50 8.49 -1.62
N SER A 17 -11.48 8.60 -2.51
CA SER A 17 -11.30 9.11 -3.88
C SER A 17 -10.54 10.44 -3.96
N ARG A 18 -10.68 11.28 -2.93
CA ARG A 18 -10.06 12.60 -2.84
C ARG A 18 -8.58 12.58 -2.45
N THR A 19 -8.09 11.49 -1.85
CA THR A 19 -6.75 11.47 -1.22
C THR A 19 -5.87 10.32 -1.72
N ILE A 20 -6.46 9.17 -2.08
CA ILE A 20 -5.71 7.95 -2.39
C ILE A 20 -4.72 8.13 -3.55
N ARG A 21 -5.04 9.00 -4.52
CA ARG A 21 -4.13 9.32 -5.63
C ARG A 21 -2.79 9.83 -5.13
N ASN A 22 -2.81 10.85 -4.25
CA ASN A 22 -1.58 11.43 -3.70
C ASN A 22 -0.79 10.41 -2.87
N VAL A 23 -1.46 9.62 -2.05
CA VAL A 23 -0.83 8.55 -1.25
C VAL A 23 -0.12 7.55 -2.17
N THR A 24 -0.78 7.14 -3.25
CA THR A 24 -0.24 6.20 -4.25
C THR A 24 0.98 6.76 -4.97
N GLU A 25 0.93 8.01 -5.42
CA GLU A 25 2.06 8.69 -6.09
C GLU A 25 3.26 8.86 -5.14
N VAL A 26 3.01 9.21 -3.88
CA VAL A 26 4.07 9.33 -2.86
C VAL A 26 4.68 7.97 -2.53
N ALA A 27 3.86 6.92 -2.37
CA ALA A 27 4.32 5.56 -2.15
C ALA A 27 5.18 5.06 -3.33
N GLY A 28 4.74 5.30 -4.57
CA GLY A 28 5.50 4.97 -5.78
C GLY A 28 6.85 5.66 -5.82
N ARG A 29 6.92 6.97 -5.55
CA ARG A 29 8.19 7.71 -5.43
C ARG A 29 9.10 7.14 -4.33
N GLY A 30 8.52 6.73 -3.20
CA GLY A 30 9.25 6.09 -2.10
C GLY A 30 9.87 4.76 -2.53
N LEU A 31 9.10 3.90 -3.17
CA LEU A 31 9.58 2.63 -3.70
C LEU A 31 10.68 2.83 -4.74
N SER A 32 10.47 3.67 -5.76
CA SER A 32 11.49 3.92 -6.79
C SER A 32 12.79 4.50 -6.21
N LYS A 33 12.73 5.30 -5.14
CA LYS A 33 13.90 5.93 -4.54
C LYS A 33 14.66 5.01 -3.57
N TYR A 34 13.94 4.26 -2.74
CA TYR A 34 14.54 3.52 -1.62
C TYR A 34 14.62 2.01 -1.87
N PHE A 35 13.90 1.51 -2.86
CA PHE A 35 13.85 0.11 -3.27
C PHE A 35 14.05 -0.03 -4.80
N PRO A 36 15.10 0.58 -5.42
CA PRO A 36 15.24 0.63 -6.88
C PRO A 36 15.56 -0.71 -7.54
N ASN A 37 16.20 -1.64 -6.81
CA ASN A 37 16.69 -2.92 -7.32
C ASN A 37 15.83 -4.11 -6.87
N THR A 38 14.57 -3.85 -6.53
CA THR A 38 13.60 -4.85 -6.08
C THR A 38 12.36 -4.81 -6.95
N LYS A 39 11.68 -5.93 -7.07
CA LYS A 39 10.41 -5.99 -7.78
C LYS A 39 9.30 -5.48 -6.86
N ASN A 40 8.77 -4.30 -7.14
CA ASN A 40 7.86 -3.59 -6.24
C ASN A 40 6.42 -3.54 -6.77
N ILE A 41 5.43 -3.43 -5.89
CA ILE A 41 4.04 -3.18 -6.25
C ILE A 41 3.31 -2.35 -5.20
N ILE A 42 2.35 -1.55 -5.66
CA ILE A 42 1.39 -0.83 -4.79
C ILE A 42 0.04 -1.52 -4.90
N VAL A 43 -0.58 -1.85 -3.78
CA VAL A 43 -1.83 -2.58 -3.71
C VAL A 43 -2.86 -1.74 -2.96
N ASN A 44 -3.95 -1.39 -3.62
CA ASN A 44 -5.11 -0.84 -2.93
C ASN A 44 -6.03 -1.99 -2.51
N CYS A 45 -6.28 -2.08 -1.20
CA CYS A 45 -7.23 -3.02 -0.62
C CYS A 45 -8.46 -2.23 -0.18
N ASP A 46 -9.48 -2.23 -1.02
CA ASP A 46 -10.67 -1.40 -0.88
C ASP A 46 -11.87 -2.17 -0.29
N ASN A 47 -12.77 -1.45 0.39
CA ASN A 47 -14.02 -2.00 0.91
C ASN A 47 -15.23 -1.73 -0.01
N ASN A 48 -15.05 -1.91 -1.33
CA ASN A 48 -16.05 -1.65 -2.36
C ASN A 48 -16.62 -0.21 -2.29
N SER A 49 -15.73 0.77 -2.37
CA SER A 49 -16.01 2.18 -2.26
C SER A 49 -16.91 2.67 -3.42
N PRO A 50 -18.03 3.35 -3.12
CA PRO A 50 -18.95 3.89 -4.13
C PRO A 50 -18.50 5.24 -4.73
N ASP A 51 -17.42 5.84 -4.22
CA ASP A 51 -17.00 7.22 -4.54
C ASP A 51 -15.93 7.32 -5.63
N ASP A 52 -15.68 6.24 -6.38
CA ASP A 52 -14.60 6.10 -7.35
C ASP A 52 -13.17 6.13 -6.75
N THR A 53 -13.00 5.68 -5.50
CA THR A 53 -11.67 5.40 -4.91
C THR A 53 -10.81 4.52 -5.84
N LYS A 54 -11.43 3.52 -6.49
CA LYS A 54 -10.75 2.67 -7.49
C LYS A 54 -10.18 3.48 -8.66
N GLY A 55 -10.98 4.36 -9.27
CA GLY A 55 -10.52 5.20 -10.38
C GLY A 55 -9.42 6.18 -9.94
N ALA A 56 -9.55 6.78 -8.76
CA ALA A 56 -8.53 7.65 -8.19
C ALA A 56 -7.19 6.93 -7.95
N PHE A 57 -7.22 5.69 -7.45
CA PHE A 57 -6.03 4.85 -7.31
C PHE A 57 -5.41 4.47 -8.67
N LEU A 58 -6.22 4.02 -9.62
CA LEU A 58 -5.75 3.58 -10.93
C LEU A 58 -5.25 4.74 -11.81
N SER A 59 -5.72 5.96 -11.60
CA SER A 59 -5.25 7.17 -12.31
C SER A 59 -3.95 7.77 -11.74
N ALA A 60 -3.50 7.36 -10.56
CA ALA A 60 -2.23 7.83 -9.97
C ALA A 60 -1.03 7.54 -10.89
N GLU A 61 -0.16 8.53 -11.11
CA GLU A 61 1.00 8.36 -12.00
C GLU A 61 2.17 7.71 -11.24
N THR A 62 2.48 6.45 -11.56
CA THR A 62 3.57 5.69 -10.94
C THR A 62 4.36 4.90 -11.98
N THR A 63 5.67 4.79 -11.79
CA THR A 63 6.51 3.84 -12.54
C THR A 63 6.44 2.42 -11.96
N VAL A 64 5.96 2.31 -10.72
CA VAL A 64 5.70 1.05 -10.02
C VAL A 64 4.32 0.52 -10.43
N PRO A 65 4.16 -0.79 -10.71
CA PRO A 65 2.86 -1.38 -11.02
C PRO A 65 1.87 -1.27 -9.86
N LYS A 66 0.59 -1.35 -10.19
CA LYS A 66 -0.52 -1.19 -9.24
C LYS A 66 -1.48 -2.37 -9.33
N LYS A 67 -1.99 -2.82 -8.19
CA LYS A 67 -3.05 -3.83 -8.07
C LYS A 67 -4.20 -3.28 -7.24
N TYR A 68 -5.43 -3.48 -7.73
CA TYR A 68 -6.64 -3.21 -6.98
C TYR A 68 -7.25 -4.53 -6.50
N VAL A 69 -7.58 -4.60 -5.22
CA VAL A 69 -8.28 -5.71 -4.57
C VAL A 69 -9.43 -5.13 -3.77
N SER A 70 -10.64 -5.66 -3.93
CA SER A 70 -11.82 -5.18 -3.22
C SER A 70 -12.46 -6.31 -2.42
N THR A 71 -13.06 -5.97 -1.30
CA THR A 71 -14.07 -6.84 -0.69
C THR A 71 -15.30 -6.98 -1.60
N PRO A 72 -16.11 -8.03 -1.41
CA PRO A 72 -17.45 -8.10 -1.99
C PRO A 72 -18.34 -6.94 -1.53
N GLU A 73 -19.36 -6.63 -2.31
CA GLU A 73 -20.37 -5.64 -1.93
C GLU A 73 -20.99 -5.96 -0.56
N GLY A 74 -21.16 -4.93 0.27
CA GLY A 74 -21.69 -5.06 1.64
C GLY A 74 -20.67 -5.53 2.68
N VAL A 75 -19.51 -6.06 2.29
CA VAL A 75 -18.43 -6.45 3.23
C VAL A 75 -17.48 -5.28 3.43
N LYS A 76 -17.32 -4.85 4.68
CA LYS A 76 -16.48 -3.70 5.05
C LYS A 76 -15.61 -4.01 6.27
N GLY A 77 -14.65 -3.13 6.54
CA GLY A 77 -13.86 -3.12 7.76
C GLY A 77 -12.37 -3.22 7.47
N LYS A 78 -11.57 -2.43 8.20
CA LYS A 78 -10.12 -2.36 7.99
C LYS A 78 -9.44 -3.73 8.10
N GLY A 79 -9.93 -4.60 8.98
CA GLY A 79 -9.46 -5.99 9.08
C GLY A 79 -9.59 -6.79 7.78
N ASN A 80 -10.66 -6.59 7.00
CA ASN A 80 -10.82 -7.25 5.69
C ASN A 80 -9.83 -6.70 4.66
N ASN A 81 -9.47 -5.41 4.72
CA ASN A 81 -8.42 -4.87 3.86
C ASN A 81 -7.06 -5.49 4.17
N PHE A 82 -6.71 -5.61 5.47
CA PHE A 82 -5.49 -6.28 5.90
C PHE A 82 -5.47 -7.75 5.54
N TRP A 83 -6.62 -8.44 5.67
CA TRP A 83 -6.73 -9.83 5.23
C TRP A 83 -6.46 -9.94 3.72
N ASN A 84 -7.16 -9.18 2.89
CA ASN A 84 -6.90 -9.16 1.45
C ASN A 84 -5.43 -8.83 1.10
N LEU A 85 -4.82 -7.89 1.83
CA LEU A 85 -3.42 -7.54 1.64
C LEU A 85 -2.48 -8.69 1.99
N PHE A 86 -2.66 -9.34 3.14
CA PHE A 86 -1.78 -10.43 3.57
C PHE A 86 -1.94 -11.69 2.71
N ASN A 87 -3.15 -11.98 2.23
CA ASN A 87 -3.37 -12.97 1.18
C ASN A 87 -2.53 -12.67 -0.06
N PHE A 88 -2.67 -11.45 -0.58
CA PHE A 88 -1.92 -11.03 -1.76
C PHE A 88 -0.41 -11.13 -1.54
N CYS A 89 0.09 -10.70 -0.38
CA CYS A 89 1.50 -10.83 -0.01
C CYS A 89 1.96 -12.30 -0.01
N GLY A 90 1.15 -13.23 0.49
CA GLY A 90 1.44 -14.66 0.47
C GLY A 90 1.45 -15.24 -0.95
N GLU A 91 0.47 -14.88 -1.78
CA GLU A 91 0.37 -15.31 -3.19
C GLU A 91 1.58 -14.87 -4.03
N VAL A 92 2.15 -13.69 -3.74
CA VAL A 92 3.28 -13.13 -4.50
C VAL A 92 4.64 -13.34 -3.84
N ASP A 93 4.71 -14.13 -2.76
CA ASP A 93 5.94 -14.42 -2.02
C ASP A 93 6.66 -13.12 -1.57
N ALA A 94 5.90 -12.17 -1.03
CA ALA A 94 6.38 -10.87 -0.63
C ALA A 94 7.34 -10.95 0.57
N LYS A 95 8.51 -10.30 0.44
CA LYS A 95 9.52 -10.25 1.52
C LYS A 95 9.26 -9.11 2.50
N ILE A 96 8.72 -7.99 2.01
CA ILE A 96 8.45 -6.80 2.80
C ILE A 96 7.05 -6.29 2.47
N ALA A 97 6.21 -6.14 3.51
CA ALA A 97 4.92 -5.48 3.40
C ALA A 97 4.94 -4.17 4.21
N ILE A 98 4.61 -3.07 3.55
CA ILE A 98 4.49 -1.73 4.14
C ILE A 98 3.03 -1.31 4.01
N VAL A 99 2.42 -0.80 5.08
CA VAL A 99 1.02 -0.34 5.04
C VAL A 99 0.96 1.14 5.37
N VAL A 100 0.24 1.90 4.54
CA VAL A 100 -0.05 3.34 4.76
C VAL A 100 -1.53 3.61 4.52
N ASP A 101 -2.10 4.53 5.29
CA ASP A 101 -3.53 4.87 5.18
C ASP A 101 -3.82 5.72 3.93
N ALA A 102 -5.00 5.53 3.32
CA ALA A 102 -5.41 6.19 2.08
C ALA A 102 -5.75 7.68 2.21
N ASP A 103 -5.92 8.19 3.44
CA ASP A 103 -6.30 9.57 3.74
C ASP A 103 -5.14 10.46 4.22
N LEU A 104 -3.91 9.94 4.20
CA LEU A 104 -2.72 10.67 4.63
C LEU A 104 -2.45 11.90 3.76
N ARG A 105 -2.49 13.09 4.37
CA ARG A 105 -2.16 14.36 3.72
C ARG A 105 -0.66 14.69 3.77
N SER A 106 0.02 14.28 4.84
CA SER A 106 1.43 14.59 5.11
C SER A 106 2.39 13.46 4.77
N ILE A 107 1.94 12.46 4.00
CA ILE A 107 2.79 11.35 3.61
C ILE A 107 3.98 11.86 2.81
N GLU A 108 5.17 11.36 3.13
CA GLU A 108 6.40 11.67 2.42
C GLU A 108 7.06 10.38 1.91
N PRO A 109 7.81 10.42 0.79
CA PRO A 109 8.47 9.23 0.26
C PRO A 109 9.37 8.52 1.28
N LYS A 110 9.99 9.28 2.21
CA LYS A 110 10.89 8.75 3.25
C LYS A 110 10.18 7.81 4.24
N TRP A 111 8.86 7.83 4.33
CA TRP A 111 8.11 6.91 5.19
C TRP A 111 8.24 5.47 4.70
N ILE A 112 8.28 5.25 3.38
CA ILE A 112 8.53 3.94 2.78
C ILE A 112 9.89 3.39 3.21
N ARG A 113 10.91 4.26 3.30
CA ARG A 113 12.22 3.89 3.86
C ARG A 113 12.12 3.52 5.33
N TYR A 114 11.50 4.36 6.16
CA TYR A 114 11.45 4.16 7.61
C TYR A 114 10.69 2.89 8.01
N LEU A 115 9.62 2.57 7.28
CA LEU A 115 8.84 1.36 7.53
C LEU A 115 9.50 0.11 6.92
N GLY A 116 10.10 0.23 5.73
CA GLY A 116 10.62 -0.92 4.99
C GLY A 116 12.06 -1.32 5.32
N TYR A 117 12.96 -0.38 5.62
CA TYR A 117 14.37 -0.70 5.85
C TYR A 117 14.60 -1.59 7.06
N PRO A 118 13.95 -1.38 8.22
CA PRO A 118 14.16 -2.30 9.33
C PRO A 118 13.72 -3.72 8.98
N ILE A 119 12.63 -3.90 8.23
CA ILE A 119 12.23 -5.24 7.77
C ILE A 119 13.31 -5.85 6.86
N ARG A 120 13.80 -5.09 5.89
CA ARG A 120 14.94 -5.50 5.04
C ARG A 120 16.18 -5.89 5.86
N ASP A 121 16.43 -5.17 6.94
CA ASP A 121 17.62 -5.33 7.79
C ASP A 121 17.45 -6.46 8.82
N GLY A 122 16.35 -7.23 8.77
CA GLY A 122 16.16 -8.46 9.52
C GLY A 122 15.19 -8.38 10.70
N TYR A 123 14.45 -7.28 10.86
CA TYR A 123 13.40 -7.17 11.86
C TYR A 123 12.07 -7.74 11.32
N ASP A 124 11.27 -8.36 12.18
CA ASP A 124 10.00 -8.94 11.77
C ASP A 124 8.85 -7.92 11.70
N PHE A 125 8.92 -6.84 12.46
CA PHE A 125 7.83 -5.88 12.60
C PHE A 125 8.31 -4.46 12.93
N VAL A 126 7.65 -3.47 12.33
CA VAL A 126 7.85 -2.04 12.57
C VAL A 126 6.51 -1.36 12.76
N SER A 127 6.40 -0.49 13.75
CA SER A 127 5.26 0.38 13.94
C SER A 127 5.71 1.83 14.09
N PRO A 128 5.13 2.79 13.37
CA PRO A 128 5.48 4.19 13.50
C PRO A 128 4.93 4.78 14.81
N PHE A 129 5.69 5.71 15.39
CA PHE A 129 5.25 6.53 16.52
C PHE A 129 5.05 7.97 16.06
N TYR A 130 3.83 8.50 16.23
CA TYR A 130 3.47 9.86 15.85
C TYR A 130 3.14 10.70 17.09
N SER A 131 3.58 11.96 17.10
CA SER A 131 3.13 12.91 18.12
C SER A 131 1.63 13.13 18.00
N ARG A 132 0.94 13.21 19.14
CA ARG A 132 -0.48 13.53 19.25
C ARG A 132 -0.62 14.75 20.16
N HIS A 133 -1.38 15.75 19.73
CA HIS A 133 -1.66 16.99 20.44
C HIS A 133 -3.17 17.19 20.56
#